data_AF-A0A7V9ENM1-F1
#
_entry.id   AF-A0A7V9ENM1-F1
#
_cell.length_a   1.000
_cell.length_b   1.000
_cell.length_c   1.000
_cell.angle_alpha   90.00
_cell.angle_beta   90.00
_cell.angle_gamma   90.00
#
_symmetry.space_group_name_H-M   'P 1'
#
loop_
_entity.id
_entity.type
_entity.pdbx_description
1 polymer ?
#
loop_
_entity_poly.entity_id
_entity_poly.type
_entity_poly.pdbx_seq_one_letter_code
_entity_poly.pdbx_strand_id
1 'polypeptide(L)'
;MLRTHCRAPNHTLSSEQLAQQVGYSTFSAANMQYGILARDVARALQITLPRTPTGDPHWWRTLAYGNDGVQQTDDGRYEWIMRPELVLALQEMRWA
;
A
#
# COMPACT_ATOMS: atom_id res chain seq x y z
N MET A 1 -2.10 0.25 9.98
CA MET A 1 -1.60 0.34 8.59
C MET A 1 -2.70 0.73 7.60
N LEU A 2 -3.74 -0.09 7.34
CA LEU A 2 -4.84 0.31 6.43
C LEU A 2 -5.52 1.62 6.83
N ARG A 3 -5.92 1.75 8.11
CA ARG A 3 -6.50 2.99 8.64
C ARG A 3 -5.59 4.20 8.46
N THR A 4 -4.30 4.00 8.72
CA THR A 4 -3.26 5.03 8.57
C THR A 4 -3.17 5.53 7.13
N HIS A 5 -3.09 4.61 6.17
CA HIS A 5 -3.02 4.93 4.75
C HIS A 5 -4.32 5.57 4.25
N CYS A 6 -5.48 5.03 4.67
CA CYS A 6 -6.79 5.60 4.33
C CYS A 6 -7.00 7.01 4.92
N ARG A 7 -6.37 7.36 6.04
CA ARG A 7 -6.51 8.70 6.65
C ARG A 7 -5.42 9.67 6.21
N ALA A 8 -4.42 9.21 5.48
CA ALA A 8 -3.38 10.08 4.96
C ALA A 8 -3.98 11.08 3.95
N PRO A 9 -3.39 12.28 3.80
CA PRO A 9 -3.84 13.25 2.80
C PRO A 9 -3.92 12.60 1.41
N ASN A 10 -5.03 12.81 0.71
CA ASN A 10 -5.34 12.19 -0.59
C ASN A 10 -5.27 10.65 -0.61
N HIS A 11 -5.34 10.01 0.55
CA HIS A 11 -5.12 8.57 0.72
C HIS A 11 -3.75 8.11 0.22
N THR A 12 -2.74 8.98 0.33
CA THR A 12 -1.39 8.77 -0.20
C THR A 12 -0.36 8.70 0.93
N LEU A 13 0.51 7.70 0.91
CA LEU A 13 1.72 7.68 1.74
C LEU A 13 2.85 6.83 1.16
N SER A 14 4.06 7.06 1.65
CA SER A 14 5.22 6.20 1.41
C SER A 14 5.35 5.09 2.46
N SER A 15 6.15 4.06 2.15
CA SER A 15 6.44 2.99 3.12
C SER A 15 7.15 3.50 4.38
N GLU A 16 7.96 4.55 4.25
CA GLU A 16 8.61 5.23 5.37
C GLU A 16 7.60 5.96 6.26
N GLN A 17 6.70 6.75 5.67
CA GLN A 17 5.64 7.44 6.41
C GLN A 17 4.73 6.43 7.11
N LEU A 18 4.38 5.33 6.43
CA LEU A 18 3.59 4.25 7.02
C LEU A 18 4.28 3.65 8.24
N ALA A 19 5.58 3.37 8.16
CA ALA A 19 6.37 2.82 9.25
C ALA A 19 6.39 3.75 10.47
N GLN A 20 6.68 5.03 10.25
CA GLN A 20 6.69 6.06 11.30
C GLN A 20 5.34 6.14 12.03
N GLN A 21 4.24 6.14 11.28
CA GLN A 21 2.89 6.30 11.84
C GLN A 21 2.39 5.08 12.62
N VAL A 22 2.90 3.88 12.35
CA VAL A 22 2.49 2.65 13.05
C VAL A 22 3.54 2.11 14.01
N GLY A 23 4.68 2.80 14.16
CA GLY A 23 5.73 2.48 15.13
C GLY A 23 6.70 1.37 14.70
N TYR A 24 6.89 1.13 13.39
CA TYR A 24 7.94 0.22 12.93
C TYR A 24 9.31 0.90 12.95
N SER A 25 10.33 0.17 13.39
CA SER A 25 11.72 0.66 13.43
C SER A 25 12.33 0.87 12.04
N THR A 26 11.80 0.18 11.02
CA THR A 26 12.27 0.31 9.63
C THR A 26 11.12 0.29 8.63
N PHE A 27 11.27 1.03 7.53
CA PHE A 27 10.31 1.03 6.42
C PHE A 27 10.21 -0.35 5.76
N SER A 28 11.30 -1.13 5.77
CA SER A 28 11.32 -2.50 5.23
C SER A 28 10.34 -3.43 5.95
N ALA A 29 10.26 -3.36 7.28
CA ALA A 29 9.30 -4.15 8.05
C ALA A 29 7.85 -3.76 7.72
N ALA A 30 7.57 -2.46 7.63
CA ALA A 30 6.25 -1.98 7.22
C ALA A 30 5.90 -2.41 5.79
N ASN A 31 6.85 -2.29 4.86
CA ASN A 31 6.69 -2.70 3.47
C ASN A 31 6.36 -4.19 3.35
N MET A 32 7.08 -5.04 4.09
CA MET A 32 6.86 -6.49 4.12
C MET A 32 5.46 -6.84 4.63
N GLN A 33 5.07 -6.30 5.79
CA GLN A 33 3.77 -6.60 6.41
C GLN A 33 2.60 -6.12 5.54
N TYR A 34 2.72 -4.92 4.96
CA TYR A 34 1.71 -4.40 4.06
C TYR A 34 1.62 -5.22 2.76
N GLY A 35 2.76 -5.66 2.21
CA GLY A 35 2.81 -6.54 1.04
C GLY A 35 2.21 -7.92 1.28
N ILE A 36 2.42 -8.52 2.46
CA ILE A 36 1.79 -9.78 2.87
C ILE A 36 0.27 -9.64 2.88
N LEU A 37 -0.26 -8.61 3.54
CA LEU A 37 -1.69 -8.32 3.56
C LEU A 37 -2.24 -8.14 2.14
N ALA A 38 -1.57 -7.36 1.30
CA ALA A 38 -1.99 -7.10 -0.06
C ALA A 38 -2.04 -8.37 -0.93
N ARG A 39 -1.04 -9.26 -0.78
CA ARG A 39 -1.02 -10.58 -1.41
C ARG A 39 -2.18 -11.45 -0.95
N ASP A 40 -2.46 -11.47 0.35
CA ASP A 40 -3.50 -12.32 0.91
C ASP A 40 -4.90 -11.85 0.47
N VAL A 41 -5.12 -10.52 0.37
CA VAL A 41 -6.31 -9.94 -0.27
C VAL A 41 -6.39 -10.32 -1.76
N ALA A 42 -5.28 -10.24 -2.50
CA ALA A 42 -5.25 -10.62 -3.92
C ALA A 42 -5.69 -12.08 -4.10
N ARG A 43 -5.21 -12.98 -3.24
CA ARG A 43 -5.59 -14.39 -3.25
C ARG A 43 -7.07 -14.59 -2.93
N ALA A 44 -7.57 -13.92 -1.89
CA ALA A 44 -8.99 -14.02 -1.50
C ALA A 44 -9.93 -13.54 -2.62
N LEU A 45 -9.54 -12.49 -3.34
CA LEU A 45 -10.30 -11.91 -4.46
C LEU A 45 -9.97 -12.55 -5.81
N GLN A 46 -9.09 -13.55 -5.85
CA GLN A 46 -8.62 -14.22 -7.08
C GLN A 46 -8.05 -13.24 -8.13
N ILE A 47 -7.42 -12.15 -7.67
CA ILE A 47 -6.78 -11.15 -8.51
C ILE A 47 -5.38 -11.63 -8.93
N THR A 48 -5.11 -11.57 -10.23
CA THR A 48 -3.77 -11.81 -10.79
C THR A 48 -3.14 -10.48 -11.18
N LEU A 49 -2.04 -10.12 -10.52
CA LEU A 49 -1.26 -8.93 -10.88
C LEU A 49 -0.33 -9.23 -12.09
N PRO A 50 -0.13 -8.26 -13.00
CA PRO A 50 0.87 -8.41 -14.05
C PRO A 50 2.27 -8.47 -13.44
N ARG A 51 3.14 -9.31 -14.01
CA ARG A 51 4.54 -9.38 -13.61
C ARG A 51 5.23 -8.04 -13.87
N THR A 52 6.07 -7.61 -12.92
CA THR A 52 7.03 -6.52 -13.16
C THR A 52 8.24 -7.06 -13.93
N PRO A 53 9.08 -6.18 -14.51
CA PRO A 53 10.36 -6.57 -15.07
C PRO A 53 11.29 -7.27 -14.06
N THR A 54 11.17 -6.96 -12.77
CA THR A 54 11.96 -7.55 -11.68
C THR A 54 11.40 -8.90 -11.19
N GLY A 55 10.24 -9.34 -11.70
CA GLY A 55 9.62 -10.62 -11.37
C GLY A 55 8.80 -10.64 -10.07
N ASP A 56 8.97 -9.65 -9.18
CA ASP A 56 8.11 -9.48 -8.01
C ASP A 56 6.81 -8.77 -8.42
N PRO A 57 5.62 -9.34 -8.19
CA PRO A 57 4.35 -8.69 -8.51
C PRO A 57 4.09 -7.39 -7.74
N HIS A 58 4.95 -6.94 -6.82
CA HIS A 58 4.79 -5.68 -6.06
C HIS A 58 3.38 -5.63 -5.45
N TRP A 59 3.14 -6.50 -4.47
CA TRP A 59 1.79 -6.80 -3.97
C TRP A 59 0.99 -5.59 -3.51
N TRP A 60 1.65 -4.49 -3.11
CA TRP A 60 1.00 -3.21 -2.82
C TRP A 60 0.03 -2.76 -3.92
N ARG A 61 0.29 -3.12 -5.19
CA ARG A 61 -0.57 -2.82 -6.34
C ARG A 61 -1.99 -3.40 -6.23
N THR A 62 -2.21 -4.39 -5.37
CA THR A 62 -3.56 -4.88 -5.04
C THR A 62 -4.36 -3.86 -4.26
N LEU A 63 -3.74 -3.09 -3.36
CA LEU A 63 -4.42 -2.17 -2.45
C LEU A 63 -4.25 -0.69 -2.84
N ALA A 64 -3.25 -0.37 -3.65
CA ALA A 64 -2.88 1.00 -3.99
C ALA A 64 -2.34 1.11 -5.43
N TYR A 65 -2.36 2.34 -5.97
CA TYR A 65 -1.64 2.73 -7.18
C TYR A 65 -0.29 3.35 -6.80
N GLY A 66 0.68 3.27 -7.71
CA GLY A 66 1.87 4.10 -7.59
C GLY A 66 1.56 5.55 -7.97
N ASN A 67 2.18 6.50 -7.28
CA ASN A 67 2.07 7.91 -7.64
C ASN A 67 2.99 8.26 -8.82
N ASP A 68 2.54 8.07 -10.06
CA ASP A 68 3.34 8.32 -11.27
C ASP A 68 3.73 9.81 -11.46
N GLY A 69 3.15 10.73 -10.67
CA GLY A 69 3.46 12.16 -10.70
C GLY A 69 4.71 12.57 -9.92
N VAL A 70 5.36 11.64 -9.22
CA VAL A 70 6.58 11.88 -8.45
C VAL A 70 7.67 10.93 -8.94
N GLN A 71 8.92 11.41 -9.00
CA GLN A 71 10.05 10.53 -9.32
C GLN A 71 10.17 9.47 -8.21
N GLN A 72 9.85 8.24 -8.59
CA GLN A 72 9.82 7.12 -7.68
C GLN A 72 11.24 6.63 -7.38
N THR A 73 11.60 6.60 -6.10
CA THR A 73 12.88 6.09 -5.61
C THR A 73 12.64 4.88 -4.69
N ASP A 74 13.44 3.83 -4.86
CA ASP A 74 13.35 2.58 -4.09
C ASP A 74 13.89 2.72 -2.64
N ASP A 75 14.19 3.94 -2.19
CA ASP A 75 14.71 4.26 -0.85
C ASP A 75 13.61 4.37 0.22
N GLY A 76 12.42 3.83 -0.05
CA GLY A 76 11.26 3.86 0.85
C GLY A 76 10.37 5.09 0.71
N ARG A 77 10.75 6.03 -0.17
CA ARG A 77 9.98 7.24 -0.50
C ARG A 77 8.97 7.06 -1.62
N TYR A 78 8.94 5.87 -2.24
CA TYR A 78 7.92 5.54 -3.21
C TYR A 78 6.52 5.78 -2.64
N GLU A 79 5.75 6.66 -3.26
CA GLU A 79 4.42 7.03 -2.80
C GLU A 79 3.34 6.13 -3.41
N TRP A 80 2.45 5.68 -2.54
CA TRP A 80 1.34 4.82 -2.86
C TRP A 80 0.03 5.53 -2.56
N ILE A 81 -0.92 5.47 -3.49
CA ILE A 81 -2.27 6.05 -3.38
C ILE A 81 -3.26 4.90 -3.19
N MET A 82 -3.95 4.80 -2.05
CA MET A 82 -4.91 3.74 -1.81
C MET A 82 -6.01 3.72 -2.87
N ARG A 83 -6.40 2.53 -3.32
CA ARG A 83 -7.50 2.35 -4.28
C ARG A 83 -8.81 2.93 -3.72
N PRO A 84 -9.56 3.74 -4.49
CA PRO A 84 -10.78 4.38 -3.99
C PRO A 84 -11.84 3.36 -3.56
N GLU A 85 -11.92 2.20 -4.21
CA GLU A 85 -12.83 1.12 -3.83
C GLU A 85 -12.53 0.58 -2.43
N LEU A 86 -11.23 0.49 -2.07
CA LEU A 86 -10.80 0.08 -0.74
C LEU A 86 -11.06 1.18 0.30
N VAL A 87 -10.85 2.46 -0.06
CA VAL A 87 -11.18 3.59 0.81
C VAL A 87 -12.68 3.57 1.16
N LEU A 88 -13.54 3.46 0.16
CA LEU A 88 -14.99 3.41 0.34
C LEU A 88 -15.39 2.23 1.24
N ALA A 89 -14.87 1.03 0.98
CA ALA A 89 -15.15 -0.14 1.81
C ALA A 89 -14.76 0.07 3.29
N LEU A 90 -13.59 0.67 3.55
CA LEU A 90 -13.13 0.95 4.92
C LEU A 90 -14.01 2.00 5.62
N GLN A 91 -14.52 2.99 4.89
CA GLN A 91 -15.43 4.01 5.41
C GLN A 91 -16.82 3.43 5.72
N GLU A 92 -17.38 2.63 4.81
CA GLU A 92 -18.68 1.96 5.00
C GLU A 92 -18.67 1.02 6.21
N MET A 93 -17.56 0.30 6.42
CA MET A 93 -17.33 -0.55 7.58
C MET A 93 -17.06 0.24 8.88
N ARG A 94 -17.00 1.58 8.82
CA ARG A 94 -16.61 2.47 9.92
C ARG A 94 -15.25 2.11 10.52
N TRP A 95 -14.34 1.62 9.69
CA TRP A 95 -12.99 1.24 10.10
C TRP A 95 -11.99 2.38 9.94
N ALA A 96 -12.14 3.22 8.91
CA ALA A 96 -11.24 4.35 8.64
C ALA A 96 -12.02 5.66 8.60
#